data_AF-A0A0F3RSP4-F1
#
_entry.id   AF-A0A0F3RSP4-F1
#
_cell.length_a   1.000
_cell.length_b   1.000
_cell.length_c   1.000
_cell.angle_alpha   90.00
_cell.angle_beta   90.00
_cell.angle_gamma   90.00
#
_symmetry.space_group_name_H-M   'P 1'
#
loop_
_entity.id
_entity.type
_entity.pdbx_description
1 polymer ?
#
loop_
_entity_poly.entity_id
_entity_poly.type
_entity_poly.pdbx_seq_one_letter_code
_entity_poly.pdbx_strand_id
1 'polypeptide(L)'
;MQRWHIRDIILVTILAIFMGVIFWAVGPLYAILAAALAPAGLQPLANELLLGIWVMAGPLAGFVIRIPGAATLGEFLGAAVEMFLGGTWGAATLISGAVQGIGSELGFAFTGYKHYNWLTLTLSALTTTLVTFLWDYFRSGYNAYHLGFLLVLLVVRFISVFIFGGVLTHLITNLLTRAHVLPAVSKR
;
A
#
# COMPACT_ATOMS: atom_id res chain seq x y z
N MET A 1 23.78 5.51 -4.72
CA MET A 1 22.33 5.69 -4.53
C MET A 1 21.90 6.86 -5.40
N GLN A 2 20.78 6.74 -6.11
CA GLN A 2 20.22 7.82 -6.92
C GLN A 2 19.79 8.97 -6.00
N ARG A 3 19.99 10.23 -6.43
CA ARG A 3 19.64 11.43 -5.66
C ARG A 3 18.32 11.97 -6.19
N TRP A 4 17.48 12.49 -5.29
CA TRP A 4 16.21 13.10 -5.67
C TRP A 4 16.41 14.26 -6.64
N HIS A 5 15.76 14.20 -7.80
CA HIS A 5 15.55 15.34 -8.67
C HIS A 5 14.11 15.84 -8.58
N ILE A 6 13.88 17.10 -8.97
CA ILE A 6 12.55 17.71 -9.01
C ILE A 6 11.58 16.87 -9.84
N ARG A 7 12.05 16.31 -10.97
CA ARG A 7 11.25 15.41 -11.82
C ARG A 7 10.72 14.21 -11.04
N ASP A 8 11.53 13.59 -10.18
CA ASP A 8 11.14 12.40 -9.43
C ASP A 8 10.06 12.75 -8.39
N ILE A 9 10.23 13.89 -7.72
CA ILE A 9 9.24 14.41 -6.76
C ILE A 9 7.90 14.67 -7.46
N ILE A 10 7.93 15.29 -8.65
CA ILE A 10 6.73 15.53 -9.46
C ILE A 10 6.07 14.20 -9.84
N LEU A 11 6.85 13.21 -10.29
CA LEU A 11 6.31 11.90 -10.68
C LEU A 11 5.67 11.15 -9.50
N VAL A 12 6.33 11.14 -8.33
CA VAL A 12 5.75 10.57 -7.10
C VAL A 12 4.45 11.27 -6.75
N THR A 13 4.44 12.61 -6.81
CA THR A 13 3.26 13.41 -6.47
C THR A 13 2.09 13.12 -7.41
N ILE A 14 2.32 13.07 -8.71
CA ILE A 14 1.28 12.75 -9.71
C ILE A 14 0.72 11.35 -9.45
N LEU A 15 1.59 10.36 -9.25
CA LEU A 15 1.19 8.99 -8.95
C LEU A 15 0.38 8.93 -7.65
N ALA A 16 0.83 9.61 -6.60
CA ALA A 16 0.14 9.69 -5.32
C ALA A 16 -1.24 10.35 -5.44
N ILE A 17 -1.40 11.38 -6.27
CA ILE A 17 -2.71 11.99 -6.54
C ILE A 17 -3.66 10.98 -7.19
N PHE A 18 -3.23 10.26 -8.21
CA PHE A 18 -4.08 9.23 -8.83
C PHE A 18 -4.45 8.12 -7.84
N MET A 19 -3.49 7.65 -7.04
CA MET A 19 -3.75 6.62 -6.03
C MET A 19 -4.65 7.14 -4.91
N GLY A 20 -4.47 8.36 -4.42
CA GLY A 20 -5.31 8.95 -3.37
C GLY A 20 -6.77 9.12 -3.80
N VAL A 21 -7.03 9.40 -5.09
CA VAL A 21 -8.40 9.37 -5.63
C VAL A 21 -8.98 7.95 -5.59
N ILE A 22 -8.18 6.93 -5.93
CA ILE A 22 -8.60 5.52 -5.84
C ILE A 22 -8.88 5.15 -4.38
N PHE A 23 -8.02 5.55 -3.44
CA PHE A 23 -8.18 5.28 -2.01
C PHE A 23 -9.49 5.84 -1.48
N TRP A 24 -9.80 7.08 -1.87
CA TRP A 24 -11.06 7.73 -1.53
C TRP A 24 -12.26 7.00 -2.15
N ALA A 25 -12.16 6.60 -3.44
CA ALA A 25 -13.23 5.91 -4.15
C ALA A 25 -13.52 4.50 -3.59
N VAL A 26 -12.58 3.88 -2.89
CA VAL A 26 -12.75 2.58 -2.22
C VAL A 26 -13.50 2.71 -0.89
N GLY A 27 -13.54 3.90 -0.28
CA GLY A 27 -14.25 4.15 0.98
C GLY A 27 -15.72 3.68 0.99
N PRO A 28 -16.54 4.04 -0.01
CA PRO A 28 -17.92 3.54 -0.13
C PRO A 28 -18.00 2.02 -0.31
N LEU A 29 -17.10 1.42 -1.08
CA LEU A 29 -17.03 -0.03 -1.27
C LEU A 29 -16.74 -0.74 0.06
N TYR A 30 -15.83 -0.19 0.85
CA TYR A 30 -15.56 -0.67 2.20
C TYR A 30 -16.79 -0.59 3.10
N ALA A 31 -17.52 0.52 3.09
CA ALA A 31 -18.71 0.67 3.91
C ALA A 31 -19.77 -0.40 3.59
N ILE A 32 -20.00 -0.67 2.30
CA ILE A 32 -20.93 -1.71 1.84
C ILE A 32 -20.46 -3.11 2.27
N LEU A 33 -19.19 -3.42 2.05
CA LEU A 33 -18.62 -4.72 2.38
C LEU A 33 -18.60 -4.97 3.90
N ALA A 34 -18.22 -3.95 4.67
CA ALA A 34 -18.23 -3.98 6.13
C ALA A 34 -19.65 -4.20 6.67
N ALA A 35 -20.65 -3.50 6.12
CA ALA A 35 -22.05 -3.68 6.50
C ALA A 35 -22.57 -5.08 6.17
N ALA A 36 -22.20 -5.64 5.01
CA ALA A 36 -22.59 -6.99 4.62
C ALA A 36 -21.99 -8.09 5.51
N LEU A 37 -20.76 -7.87 6.02
CA LEU A 37 -20.06 -8.82 6.88
C LEU A 37 -20.35 -8.62 8.39
N ALA A 38 -20.94 -7.48 8.77
CA ALA A 38 -21.26 -7.16 10.16
C ALA A 38 -22.18 -8.20 10.86
N PRO A 39 -23.26 -8.71 10.23
CA PRO A 39 -24.14 -9.71 10.86
C PRO A 39 -23.44 -11.01 11.24
N ALA A 40 -22.35 -11.36 10.55
CA ALA A 40 -21.55 -12.55 10.83
C ALA A 40 -20.39 -12.29 11.80
N GLY A 41 -20.23 -11.05 12.31
CA GLY A 41 -19.06 -10.65 13.11
C GLY A 41 -17.76 -10.57 12.30
N LEU A 42 -17.85 -10.62 10.97
CA LEU A 42 -16.71 -10.67 10.04
C LEU A 42 -16.32 -9.30 9.49
N GLN A 43 -16.84 -8.21 10.07
CA GLN A 43 -16.56 -6.85 9.65
C GLN A 43 -15.05 -6.54 9.44
N PRO A 44 -14.12 -7.00 10.31
CA PRO A 44 -12.69 -6.74 10.10
C PRO A 44 -12.15 -7.29 8.78
N LEU A 45 -12.70 -8.38 8.25
CA LEU A 45 -12.27 -8.94 6.96
C LEU A 45 -12.48 -7.96 5.79
N ALA A 46 -13.47 -7.07 5.88
CA ALA A 46 -13.67 -6.04 4.85
C ALA A 46 -12.44 -5.13 4.73
N ASN A 47 -11.85 -4.76 5.87
CA ASN A 47 -10.62 -3.98 5.91
C ASN A 47 -9.45 -4.77 5.32
N GLU A 48 -9.26 -6.02 5.75
CA GLU A 48 -8.15 -6.86 5.30
C GLU A 48 -8.18 -7.13 3.79
N LEU A 49 -9.37 -7.31 3.22
CA LEU A 49 -9.57 -7.56 1.80
C LEU A 49 -9.25 -6.33 0.95
N LEU A 50 -9.56 -5.13 1.43
CA LEU A 50 -9.39 -3.88 0.68
C LEU A 50 -8.06 -3.18 1.00
N LEU A 51 -7.36 -3.57 2.08
CA LEU A 51 -6.10 -2.96 2.51
C LEU A 51 -5.07 -2.88 1.39
N GLY A 52 -4.98 -3.92 0.55
CA GLY A 52 -4.06 -3.93 -0.58
C GLY A 52 -4.24 -2.74 -1.52
N ILE A 53 -5.47 -2.25 -1.70
CA ILE A 53 -5.74 -1.09 -2.55
C ILE A 53 -5.18 0.17 -1.91
N TRP A 54 -5.40 0.37 -0.61
CA TRP A 54 -4.90 1.53 0.15
C TRP A 54 -3.40 1.57 0.37
N VAL A 55 -2.66 0.49 0.09
CA VAL A 55 -1.20 0.45 0.23
C VAL A 55 -0.49 0.31 -1.11
N MET A 56 -1.20 0.50 -2.22
CA MET A 56 -0.65 0.27 -3.56
C MET A 56 0.26 1.42 -4.02
N ALA A 57 0.09 2.63 -3.48
CA ALA A 57 0.87 3.79 -3.88
C ALA A 57 2.35 3.63 -3.54
N GLY A 58 2.67 3.04 -2.39
CA GLY A 58 4.02 2.81 -1.91
C GLY A 58 4.82 1.88 -2.81
N PRO A 59 4.41 0.61 -2.99
CA PRO A 59 5.09 -0.32 -3.88
C PRO A 59 5.22 0.23 -5.30
N LEU A 60 4.18 0.89 -5.84
CA LEU A 60 4.22 1.47 -7.17
C LEU A 60 5.25 2.60 -7.29
N ALA A 61 5.25 3.56 -6.36
CA ALA A 61 6.23 4.65 -6.32
C ALA A 61 7.66 4.11 -6.12
N GLY A 62 7.84 3.17 -5.20
CA GLY A 62 9.13 2.52 -4.93
C GLY A 62 9.70 1.81 -6.16
N PHE A 63 8.85 1.09 -6.91
CA PHE A 63 9.28 0.31 -8.07
C PHE A 63 9.55 1.17 -9.32
N VAL A 64 8.79 2.25 -9.50
CA VAL A 64 8.93 3.19 -10.61
C VAL A 64 10.13 4.11 -10.41
N ILE A 65 10.23 4.73 -9.24
CA ILE A 65 11.17 5.83 -8.98
C ILE A 65 12.53 5.30 -8.52
N ARG A 66 12.54 4.20 -7.75
CA ARG A 66 13.78 3.51 -7.33
C ARG A 66 14.76 4.37 -6.53
N ILE A 67 14.22 5.33 -5.79
CA ILE A 67 14.97 6.18 -4.86
C ILE A 67 14.52 5.86 -3.44
N PRO A 68 15.42 5.77 -2.45
CA PRO A 68 15.04 5.59 -1.05
C PRO A 68 14.05 6.66 -0.58
N GLY A 69 12.98 6.21 0.07
CA GLY A 69 11.87 7.02 0.55
C GLY A 69 10.74 7.23 -0.47
N ALA A 70 10.87 6.71 -1.70
CA ALA A 70 9.83 6.87 -2.71
C ALA A 70 8.53 6.14 -2.37
N ALA A 71 8.61 4.96 -1.76
CA ALA A 71 7.42 4.21 -1.35
C ALA A 71 6.73 4.91 -0.17
N THR A 72 7.50 5.34 0.84
CA THR A 72 6.92 6.09 1.96
C THR A 72 6.29 7.41 1.51
N LEU A 73 6.96 8.17 0.65
CA LEU A 73 6.45 9.45 0.17
C LEU A 73 5.20 9.27 -0.71
N GLY A 74 5.19 8.28 -1.60
CA GLY A 74 4.05 7.98 -2.46
C GLY A 74 2.79 7.63 -1.66
N GLU A 75 2.94 6.76 -0.66
CA GLU A 75 1.84 6.34 0.21
C GLU A 75 1.33 7.48 1.08
N PHE A 76 2.23 8.24 1.70
CA PHE A 76 1.86 9.36 2.55
C PHE A 76 1.13 10.47 1.79
N LEU A 77 1.58 10.79 0.57
CA LEU A 77 0.91 11.76 -0.29
C LEU A 77 -0.44 11.24 -0.80
N GLY A 78 -0.56 9.93 -1.07
CA GLY A 78 -1.84 9.32 -1.46
C GLY A 78 -2.87 9.43 -0.34
N ALA A 79 -2.46 9.10 0.89
CA ALA A 79 -3.26 9.29 2.10
C ALA A 79 -3.65 10.76 2.34
N ALA A 80 -2.75 11.71 2.02
CA ALA A 80 -3.06 13.14 2.13
C ALA A 80 -4.17 13.55 1.14
N VAL A 81 -4.11 13.05 -0.09
CA VAL A 81 -5.13 13.31 -1.11
C VAL A 81 -6.47 12.69 -0.70
N GLU A 82 -6.48 11.46 -0.20
CA GLU A 82 -7.70 10.82 0.35
C GLU A 82 -8.32 11.68 1.47
N MET A 83 -7.50 12.16 2.40
CA MET A 83 -7.96 13.04 3.48
C MET A 83 -8.59 14.32 2.93
N PHE A 84 -7.95 14.99 1.97
CA PHE A 84 -8.48 16.24 1.38
C PHE A 84 -9.77 16.04 0.60
N LEU A 85 -9.98 14.86 0.01
CA LEU A 85 -11.23 14.49 -0.64
C LEU A 85 -12.36 14.14 0.35
N GLY A 86 -12.09 14.18 1.65
CA GLY A 86 -13.08 13.87 2.68
C GLY A 86 -13.23 12.37 2.93
N GLY A 87 -12.13 11.61 2.88
CA GLY A 87 -12.12 10.19 3.21
C GLY A 87 -12.71 9.87 4.59
N THR A 88 -13.25 8.66 4.75
CA THR A 88 -14.05 8.25 5.92
C THR A 88 -13.31 8.39 7.26
N TRP A 89 -11.97 8.27 7.25
CA TRP A 89 -11.14 8.37 8.45
C TRP A 89 -10.52 9.76 8.67
N GLY A 90 -10.73 10.72 7.75
CA GLY A 90 -10.21 12.08 7.86
C GLY A 90 -8.70 12.12 8.10
N ALA A 91 -8.26 12.93 9.08
CA ALA A 91 -6.83 13.11 9.39
C ALA A 91 -6.13 11.84 9.89
N ALA A 92 -6.87 10.84 10.38
CA ALA A 92 -6.28 9.57 10.81
C ALA A 92 -5.65 8.79 9.63
N THR A 93 -6.12 9.01 8.39
CA THR A 93 -5.58 8.40 7.19
C THR A 93 -4.11 8.78 6.99
N LEU A 94 -3.68 10.00 7.35
CA LEU A 94 -2.28 10.41 7.24
C LEU A 94 -1.35 9.55 8.11
N ILE A 95 -1.78 9.20 9.33
CA ILE A 95 -1.03 8.34 10.23
C ILE A 95 -0.93 6.93 9.63
N SER A 96 -2.05 6.42 9.13
CA SER A 96 -2.09 5.11 8.46
C SER A 96 -1.20 5.09 7.22
N GLY A 97 -1.24 6.11 6.36
CA GLY A 97 -0.40 6.23 5.18
C GLY A 97 1.08 6.34 5.50
N ALA A 98 1.45 7.01 6.60
CA ALA A 98 2.84 7.02 7.08
C ALA A 98 3.30 5.61 7.51
N VAL A 99 2.48 4.91 8.31
CA VAL A 99 2.78 3.55 8.79
C VAL A 99 2.86 2.56 7.63
N GLN A 100 1.91 2.62 6.69
CA GLN A 100 1.86 1.80 5.49
C GLN A 100 3.05 2.08 4.58
N GLY A 101 3.37 3.35 4.37
CA GLY A 101 4.48 3.80 3.54
C GLY A 101 5.84 3.34 4.09
N ILE A 102 6.03 3.43 5.41
CA ILE A 102 7.22 2.89 6.09
C ILE A 102 7.26 1.37 5.94
N GLY A 103 6.12 0.70 6.18
CA GLY A 103 5.98 -0.74 6.00
C GLY A 103 6.39 -1.19 4.59
N SER A 104 5.96 -0.46 3.56
CA SER A 104 6.31 -0.77 2.17
C SER A 104 7.79 -0.52 1.87
N GLU A 105 8.33 0.60 2.33
CA GLU A 105 9.72 0.99 2.13
C GLU A 105 10.70 -0.01 2.77
N LEU A 106 10.35 -0.59 3.92
CA LEU A 106 11.18 -1.60 4.57
C LEU A 106 11.51 -2.80 3.67
N GLY A 107 10.56 -3.25 2.84
CA GLY A 107 10.81 -4.31 1.87
C GLY A 107 11.86 -3.94 0.83
N PHE A 108 11.83 -2.69 0.35
CA PHE A 108 12.86 -2.16 -0.55
C PHE A 108 14.21 -1.98 0.16
N ALA A 109 14.19 -1.51 1.41
CA ALA A 109 15.36 -1.34 2.25
C ALA A 109 16.07 -2.67 2.54
N PHE A 110 15.34 -3.77 2.75
CA PHE A 110 15.93 -5.11 2.94
C PHE A 110 16.72 -5.60 1.73
N THR A 111 16.31 -5.20 0.52
CA THR A 111 17.09 -5.48 -0.71
C THR A 111 18.20 -4.46 -0.96
N GLY A 112 18.37 -3.50 -0.06
CA GLY A 112 19.33 -2.41 -0.16
C GLY A 112 19.09 -1.48 -1.36
N TYR A 113 17.86 -1.44 -1.89
CA TYR A 113 17.51 -0.71 -3.13
C TYR A 113 18.29 -1.19 -4.36
N LYS A 114 18.75 -2.45 -4.36
CA LYS A 114 19.56 -3.02 -5.46
C LYS A 114 18.74 -3.84 -6.45
N HIS A 115 17.66 -4.45 -5.98
CA HIS A 115 16.83 -5.36 -6.76
C HIS A 115 15.40 -4.82 -6.87
N TYR A 116 14.83 -4.89 -8.07
CA TYR A 116 13.47 -4.48 -8.37
C TYR A 116 12.79 -5.61 -9.14
N ASN A 117 12.58 -6.71 -8.45
CA ASN A 117 11.98 -7.93 -8.99
C ASN A 117 10.88 -8.44 -8.03
N TRP A 118 10.37 -9.64 -8.29
CA TRP A 118 9.33 -10.26 -7.46
C TRP A 118 9.74 -10.45 -6.00
N LEU A 119 11.03 -10.62 -5.71
CA LEU A 119 11.51 -10.73 -4.33
C LEU A 119 11.23 -9.42 -3.57
N THR A 120 11.60 -8.28 -4.14
CA THR A 120 11.38 -6.96 -3.52
C THR A 120 9.90 -6.66 -3.33
N LEU A 121 9.06 -6.98 -4.31
CA LEU A 121 7.60 -6.80 -4.21
C LEU A 121 6.99 -7.69 -3.13
N THR A 122 7.43 -8.95 -3.04
CA THR A 122 6.96 -9.88 -2.01
C THR A 122 7.41 -9.43 -0.61
N LEU A 123 8.66 -8.98 -0.48
CA LEU A 123 9.19 -8.43 0.77
C LEU A 123 8.44 -7.17 1.17
N SER A 124 8.18 -6.25 0.25
CA SER A 124 7.39 -5.04 0.51
C SER A 124 5.98 -5.40 0.96
N ALA A 125 5.32 -6.35 0.30
CA ALA A 125 4.00 -6.82 0.71
C ALA A 125 4.03 -7.44 2.12
N LEU A 126 5.05 -8.26 2.42
CA LEU A 126 5.22 -8.89 3.73
C LEU A 126 5.47 -7.85 4.83
N THR A 127 6.39 -6.91 4.61
CA THR A 127 6.72 -5.89 5.61
C THR A 127 5.57 -4.91 5.84
N THR A 128 4.86 -4.49 4.78
CA THR A 128 3.63 -3.70 4.91
C THR A 128 2.58 -4.45 5.71
N THR A 129 2.37 -5.74 5.41
CA THR A 129 1.40 -6.56 6.14
C THR A 129 1.75 -6.61 7.63
N LEU A 130 3.00 -6.93 7.99
CA LEU A 130 3.41 -7.04 9.38
C LEU A 130 3.32 -5.71 10.14
N VAL A 131 3.80 -4.62 9.54
CA VAL A 131 3.80 -3.29 10.16
C VAL A 131 2.38 -2.78 10.37
N THR A 132 1.52 -2.89 9.35
CA THR A 132 0.13 -2.47 9.46
C THR A 132 -0.66 -3.36 10.41
N PHE A 133 -0.39 -4.67 10.43
CA PHE A 133 -1.09 -5.60 11.32
C PHE A 133 -0.72 -5.36 12.78
N LEU A 134 0.56 -5.07 13.05
CA LEU A 134 1.01 -4.66 14.38
C LEU A 134 0.36 -3.33 14.80
N TRP A 135 0.24 -2.38 13.88
CA TRP A 135 -0.46 -1.12 14.14
C TRP A 135 -1.94 -1.34 14.49
N ASP A 136 -2.65 -2.17 13.73
CA ASP A 136 -4.04 -2.52 14.01
C ASP A 136 -4.20 -3.35 15.28
N TYR A 137 -3.19 -4.15 15.64
CA TYR A 137 -3.16 -4.88 16.91
C TYR A 137 -3.33 -3.96 18.12
N PHE A 138 -2.64 -2.82 18.12
CA PHE A 138 -2.71 -1.84 19.21
C PHE A 138 -3.85 -0.84 19.05
N ARG A 139 -4.15 -0.40 17.82
CA ARG A 139 -5.10 0.69 17.57
C ARG A 139 -6.54 0.21 17.41
N SER A 140 -6.73 -0.90 16.70
CA SER A 140 -8.03 -1.34 16.20
C SER A 140 -8.66 -2.43 17.09
N GLY A 141 -8.10 -2.66 18.29
CA GLY A 141 -8.67 -3.59 19.28
C GLY A 141 -8.55 -5.06 18.89
N TYR A 142 -7.62 -5.40 18.00
CA TYR A 142 -7.40 -6.78 17.55
C TYR A 142 -6.93 -7.70 18.69
N ASN A 143 -6.40 -7.12 19.77
CA ASN A 143 -6.10 -7.83 21.02
C ASN A 143 -7.30 -8.56 21.66
N ALA A 144 -8.53 -8.21 21.32
CA ALA A 144 -9.73 -8.85 21.82
C ALA A 144 -10.13 -10.12 21.02
N TYR A 145 -9.52 -10.37 19.86
CA TYR A 145 -9.82 -11.52 19.03
C TYR A 145 -9.00 -12.75 19.44
N HIS A 146 -9.59 -13.93 19.23
CA HIS A 146 -8.88 -15.19 19.42
C HIS A 146 -7.80 -15.38 18.35
N LEU A 147 -6.72 -16.09 18.71
CA LEU A 147 -5.54 -16.26 17.86
C LEU A 147 -5.85 -16.81 16.45
N GLY A 148 -6.80 -17.75 16.35
CA GLY A 148 -7.22 -18.32 15.07
C GLY A 148 -7.74 -17.27 14.09
N PHE A 149 -8.60 -16.36 14.56
CA PHE A 149 -9.13 -15.29 13.71
C PHE A 149 -8.08 -14.25 13.35
N LEU A 150 -7.16 -13.93 14.28
CA LEU A 150 -6.02 -13.06 13.97
C LEU A 150 -5.14 -13.62 12.85
N LEU A 151 -4.89 -14.93 12.85
CA LEU A 151 -4.15 -15.58 11.76
C LEU A 151 -4.90 -15.49 10.43
N VAL A 152 -6.23 -15.67 10.45
CA VAL A 152 -7.06 -15.50 9.24
C VAL A 152 -6.96 -14.07 8.71
N LEU A 153 -7.12 -13.06 9.57
CA LEU A 153 -6.99 -11.65 9.18
C LEU A 153 -5.61 -11.37 8.58
N LEU A 154 -4.54 -11.84 9.23
CA LEU A 154 -3.17 -11.68 8.76
C LEU A 154 -2.96 -12.29 7.37
N VAL A 155 -3.45 -13.51 7.14
CA VAL A 155 -3.33 -14.20 5.85
C VAL A 155 -4.13 -13.49 4.76
N VAL A 156 -5.37 -13.09 5.05
CA VAL A 156 -6.23 -12.36 4.11
C VAL A 156 -5.59 -11.02 3.75
N ARG A 157 -5.06 -10.29 4.74
CA ARG A 157 -4.32 -9.05 4.53
C ARG A 157 -3.11 -9.27 3.64
N PHE A 158 -2.29 -10.28 3.94
CA PHE A 158 -1.11 -10.58 3.13
C PHE A 158 -1.49 -10.85 1.67
N ILE A 159 -2.54 -11.64 1.44
CA ILE A 159 -3.03 -11.95 0.09
C ILE A 159 -3.49 -10.67 -0.62
N SER A 160 -4.29 -9.83 0.04
CA SER A 160 -4.74 -8.56 -0.53
C SER A 160 -3.56 -7.65 -0.89
N VAL A 161 -2.66 -7.40 0.06
CA VAL A 161 -1.49 -6.55 -0.12
C VAL A 161 -0.57 -7.11 -1.22
N PHE A 162 -0.40 -8.42 -1.30
CA PHE A 162 0.40 -9.05 -2.34
C PHE A 162 -0.23 -8.92 -3.73
N ILE A 163 -1.55 -9.08 -3.85
CA ILE A 163 -2.26 -8.93 -5.12
C ILE A 163 -2.17 -7.48 -5.62
N PHE A 164 -2.49 -6.50 -4.79
CA PHE A 164 -2.52 -5.11 -5.21
C PHE A 164 -1.13 -4.46 -5.21
N GLY A 165 -0.41 -4.55 -4.09
CA GLY A 165 0.93 -3.98 -3.95
C GLY A 165 2.01 -4.74 -4.73
N GLY A 166 1.86 -6.05 -4.94
CA GLY A 166 2.82 -6.85 -5.71
C GLY A 166 2.41 -7.06 -7.16
N VAL A 167 1.36 -7.85 -7.40
CA VAL A 167 0.95 -8.27 -8.76
C VAL A 167 0.51 -7.09 -9.61
N LEU A 168 -0.41 -6.26 -9.10
CA LEU A 168 -0.94 -5.13 -9.87
C LEU A 168 0.12 -4.06 -10.10
N THR A 169 0.96 -3.76 -9.11
CA THR A 169 2.16 -2.91 -9.29
C THR A 169 3.06 -3.42 -10.42
N HIS A 170 3.33 -4.72 -10.47
CA HIS A 170 4.14 -5.31 -11.53
C HIS A 170 3.47 -5.19 -12.91
N LEU A 171 2.15 -5.40 -12.99
CA LEU A 171 1.40 -5.25 -14.24
C LEU A 171 1.39 -3.80 -14.73
N ILE A 172 1.12 -2.83 -13.83
CA ILE A 172 1.11 -1.40 -14.16
C ILE A 172 2.50 -0.96 -14.65
N THR A 173 3.57 -1.35 -13.96
CA THR A 173 4.94 -0.99 -14.38
C THR A 173 5.32 -1.60 -15.72
N ASN A 174 4.88 -2.82 -16.03
CA ASN A 174 5.05 -3.43 -17.34
C ASN A 174 4.27 -2.68 -18.44
N LEU A 175 3.05 -2.24 -18.17
CA LEU A 175 2.24 -1.45 -19.11
C LEU A 175 2.88 -0.08 -19.38
N LEU A 176 3.33 0.62 -18.34
CA LEU A 176 4.03 1.90 -18.46
C LEU A 176 5.34 1.78 -19.26
N THR A 177 6.03 0.66 -19.10
CA THR A 177 7.23 0.34 -19.89
C THR A 177 6.87 0.13 -21.37
N ARG A 178 5.80 -0.61 -21.67
CA ARG A 178 5.32 -0.82 -23.05
C ARG A 178 4.82 0.46 -23.71
N ALA A 179 4.26 1.38 -22.92
CA ALA A 179 3.84 2.70 -23.35
C ALA A 179 5.01 3.68 -23.59
N HIS A 180 6.27 3.23 -23.39
CA HIS A 180 7.49 4.05 -23.52
C HIS A 180 7.53 5.28 -22.60
N VAL A 181 6.70 5.29 -21.56
CA VAL A 181 6.68 6.36 -20.53
C VAL A 181 7.86 6.19 -19.56
N LEU A 182 8.26 4.93 -19.31
CA LEU A 182 9.39 4.57 -18.47
C LEU A 182 10.46 3.83 -19.29
N PRO A 183 11.76 4.04 -19.00
CA PRO A 183 12.82 3.20 -19.55
C PRO A 183 12.61 1.74 -19.12
N ALA A 184 12.98 0.79 -19.98
CA ALA A 184 12.73 -0.63 -19.75
C ALA A 184 13.19 -1.09 -18.35
N VAL A 185 12.29 -1.74 -17.61
CA VAL A 185 12.59 -2.36 -16.31
C VAL A 185 13.71 -3.38 -16.51
N SER A 186 14.93 -3.02 -16.11
CA SER A 186 16.07 -3.94 -16.06
C SER A 186 15.71 -5.20 -15.26
N LYS A 187 15.70 -6.37 -15.92
CA LYS A 187 15.51 -7.70 -15.33
C LYS A 187 16.73 -8.15 -14.50
N ARG A 188 17.13 -7.41 -13.46
CA ARG A 188 18.17 -7.83 -12.52
C ARG A 188 17.60 -8.03 -11.12
#